data_AF-A0A955SV04-F1
#
_entry.id   AF-A0A955SV04-F1
#
_cell.length_a   1.000
_cell.length_b   1.000
_cell.length_c   1.000
_cell.angle_alpha   90.00
_cell.angle_beta   90.00
_cell.angle_gamma   90.00
#
_symmetry.space_group_name_H-M   'P 1'
#
loop_
_entity.id
_entity.type
_entity.pdbx_description
1 polymer ?
#
loop_
_entity_poly.entity_id
_entity_poly.type
_entity_poly.pdbx_seq_one_letter_code
_entity_poly.pdbx_strand_id
1 'polypeptide(L)'
;MSLDSIVSVLLDGLSFVLVLGVAVLIHEAGHFFLAIWSGVKVEKFSIGFGNPIFSFHYKGVEYVIAWIPMGGFVKMAGENPSETTGADDEFYSISPWKRIPIVVAGPAFNIIGAFLIFFGISFVYGTEYDYDIVGTVIPGSIADQAGFKTGDVLVSTEGNEIKVWNDFEKAIQEARDRGEESIPVKIKRGSSEETLELAISDEALDKVFVINAVDLVGPAFELGVRDFDRVVSVNGYQPDTWTDFTQYVRKLWEEKNGEPVAKTVTFTWESGGEIKSASLTPAIVTDATGNTIAQIGIGSAGLGMSPEVPPIVSASVRGLPAREAGIESGAKIVAINGELVNNRDDIQRVITFSYEQDPKNPEAPPKPIPVELTWKNPDSDELITKKIKPDVLMTPFPSTIGKKTAKEVPIARLGITFKQPTRSEGLIGSLKEGAAGVSHALDETVNILVGL
;
A
#
# COMPACT_ATOMS: atom_id res chain seq x y z
N MET A 1 -12.71 27.24 14.62
CA MET A 1 -12.88 25.92 13.98
C MET A 1 -13.83 26.15 12.81
N SER A 2 -13.50 25.74 11.58
CA SER A 2 -14.43 25.93 10.44
C SER A 2 -15.69 25.07 10.64
N LEU A 3 -16.79 25.42 9.97
CA LEU A 3 -18.02 24.62 10.01
C LEU A 3 -17.74 23.18 9.57
N ASP A 4 -16.93 23.00 8.53
CA ASP A 4 -16.53 21.68 8.02
C ASP A 4 -15.75 20.86 9.06
N SER A 5 -14.87 21.52 9.83
CA SER A 5 -14.13 20.87 10.92
C SER A 5 -15.06 20.44 12.06
N ILE A 6 -16.14 21.18 12.31
CA ILE A 6 -17.12 20.82 13.34
C ILE A 6 -17.96 19.64 12.86
N VAL A 7 -18.42 19.70 11.61
CA VAL A 7 -19.21 18.62 10.99
C VAL A 7 -18.40 17.33 10.91
N SER A 8 -17.13 17.37 10.50
CA SER A 8 -16.28 16.18 10.44
C SER A 8 -16.11 15.54 11.81
N VAL A 9 -15.83 16.34 12.85
CA VAL A 9 -15.68 15.84 14.23
C VAL A 9 -16.99 15.21 14.74
N LEU A 10 -18.14 15.78 14.40
CA LEU A 10 -19.44 15.21 14.78
C LEU A 10 -19.71 13.88 14.06
N LEU A 11 -19.40 13.79 12.76
CA LEU A 11 -19.55 12.57 11.98
C LEU A 11 -18.60 11.46 12.45
N ASP A 12 -17.36 11.80 12.79
CA ASP A 12 -16.38 10.86 13.36
C ASP A 12 -16.85 10.35 14.72
N GLY A 13 -17.35 11.26 15.57
CA GLY A 13 -17.93 10.90 16.87
C GLY A 13 -19.14 9.98 16.73
N LEU A 14 -20.05 10.28 15.80
CA LEU A 14 -21.22 9.44 15.52
C LEU A 14 -20.80 8.06 14.99
N SER A 15 -19.89 8.03 14.02
CA SER A 15 -19.32 6.79 13.46
C SER A 15 -18.68 5.93 14.55
N PHE A 16 -17.90 6.54 15.44
CA PHE A 16 -17.29 5.85 16.57
C PHE A 16 -18.34 5.21 17.49
N VAL A 17 -19.39 5.96 17.85
CA VAL A 17 -20.47 5.43 18.69
C VAL A 17 -21.21 4.29 18.01
N LEU A 18 -21.46 4.39 16.71
CA LEU A 18 -22.13 3.34 15.95
C LEU A 18 -21.28 2.07 15.86
N VAL A 19 -20.01 2.18 15.48
CA VAL A 19 -19.09 1.04 15.37
C VAL A 19 -18.91 0.37 16.74
N LEU A 20 -18.71 1.16 17.80
CA LEU A 20 -18.59 0.63 19.16
C LEU A 20 -19.90 -0.04 19.62
N GLY A 21 -21.04 0.57 19.33
CA GLY A 21 -22.36 0.01 19.67
C GLY A 21 -22.60 -1.35 19.00
N VAL A 22 -22.29 -1.47 17.71
CA VAL A 22 -22.39 -2.75 16.98
C VAL A 22 -21.41 -3.77 17.54
N ALA A 23 -20.17 -3.39 17.83
CA ALA A 23 -19.16 -4.29 18.38
C ALA A 23 -19.55 -4.81 19.77
N VAL A 24 -20.08 -3.97 20.64
CA VAL A 24 -20.58 -4.40 21.96
C VAL A 24 -21.83 -5.25 21.81
N LEU A 25 -22.76 -4.92 20.89
CA LEU A 25 -23.93 -5.76 20.65
C LEU A 25 -23.56 -7.19 20.22
N ILE A 26 -22.59 -7.33 19.31
CA ILE A 26 -22.08 -8.64 18.87
C ILE A 26 -21.40 -9.37 20.04
N HIS A 27 -20.65 -8.65 20.88
CA HIS A 27 -20.02 -9.18 22.08
C HIS A 27 -21.05 -9.75 23.07
N GLU A 28 -22.05 -8.96 23.42
CA GLU A 28 -23.12 -9.37 24.33
C GLU A 28 -23.95 -10.51 23.73
N ALA A 29 -24.21 -10.49 22.42
CA ALA A 29 -24.89 -11.58 21.73
C ALA A 29 -24.12 -12.91 21.84
N GLY A 30 -22.78 -12.87 21.86
CA GLY A 30 -21.94 -14.03 22.13
C GLY A 30 -22.18 -14.62 23.51
N HIS A 31 -22.08 -13.79 24.57
CA HIS A 31 -22.38 -14.21 25.94
C HIS A 31 -23.78 -14.78 26.07
N PHE A 32 -24.77 -14.08 25.51
CA PHE A 32 -26.18 -14.48 25.51
C PHE A 32 -26.41 -15.85 24.88
N PHE A 33 -25.89 -16.05 23.66
CA PHE A 33 -26.08 -17.28 22.90
C PHE A 33 -25.44 -18.48 23.62
N LEU A 34 -24.21 -18.32 24.10
CA LEU A 34 -23.50 -19.39 24.80
C LEU A 34 -24.10 -19.66 26.19
N ALA A 35 -24.63 -18.65 26.89
CA ALA A 35 -25.32 -18.82 28.17
C ALA A 35 -26.57 -19.69 27.99
N ILE A 36 -27.45 -19.35 27.05
CA ILE A 36 -28.65 -20.14 26.75
C ILE A 36 -28.28 -21.55 26.30
N TRP A 37 -27.28 -21.69 25.43
CA TRP A 37 -26.85 -23.00 24.94
C TRP A 37 -26.26 -23.89 26.05
N SER A 38 -25.60 -23.27 27.04
CA SER A 38 -25.04 -23.97 28.20
C SER A 38 -26.07 -24.27 29.29
N GLY A 39 -27.33 -23.86 29.11
CA GLY A 39 -28.43 -24.05 30.06
C GLY A 39 -28.46 -23.01 31.18
N VAL A 40 -27.70 -21.93 31.08
CA VAL A 40 -27.73 -20.82 32.04
C VAL A 40 -28.93 -19.92 31.72
N LYS A 41 -29.73 -19.62 32.74
CA LYS A 41 -30.87 -18.71 32.61
C LYS A 41 -30.37 -17.28 32.41
N VAL A 42 -30.88 -16.62 31.38
CA VAL A 42 -30.67 -15.19 31.15
C VAL A 42 -31.91 -14.44 31.59
N GLU A 43 -31.75 -13.41 32.42
CA GLU A 43 -32.86 -12.59 32.92
C GLU A 43 -33.12 -11.40 31.99
N LYS A 44 -32.06 -10.79 31.46
CA LYS A 44 -32.15 -9.57 30.66
C LYS A 44 -31.08 -9.55 29.56
N PHE A 45 -31.49 -9.12 28.37
CA PHE A 45 -30.60 -8.77 27.27
C PHE A 45 -30.90 -7.32 26.86
N SER A 46 -29.97 -6.41 27.10
CA SER A 46 -30.16 -4.98 26.84
C SER A 46 -29.25 -4.49 25.72
N ILE A 47 -29.83 -3.82 24.74
CA ILE A 47 -29.14 -3.00 23.75
C ILE A 47 -29.18 -1.56 24.25
N GLY A 48 -28.02 -1.03 24.58
CA GLY A 48 -27.84 0.27 25.20
C GLY A 48 -28.02 0.26 26.72
N PHE A 49 -27.83 1.45 27.30
CA PHE A 49 -27.91 1.71 28.73
C PHE A 49 -28.99 2.76 29.07
N GLY A 50 -29.35 2.82 30.35
CA GLY A 50 -30.29 3.79 30.89
C GLY A 50 -31.75 3.34 30.76
N ASN A 51 -32.66 4.31 30.68
CA ASN A 51 -34.10 4.01 30.64
C ASN A 51 -34.47 3.27 29.34
N PRO A 52 -35.35 2.25 29.43
CA PRO A 52 -35.83 1.54 28.25
C PRO A 52 -36.66 2.47 27.37
N ILE A 53 -36.33 2.51 26.08
CA ILE A 53 -37.22 3.04 25.03
C ILE A 53 -38.32 2.01 24.78
N PHE A 54 -37.92 0.74 24.69
CA PHE A 54 -38.80 -0.38 24.41
C PHE A 54 -38.30 -1.61 25.14
N SER A 55 -39.20 -2.38 25.77
CA SER A 55 -38.87 -3.69 26.31
C SER A 55 -39.99 -4.70 26.10
N PHE A 56 -39.62 -5.96 25.95
CA PHE A 56 -40.57 -7.07 25.85
C PHE A 56 -39.98 -8.33 26.46
N HIS A 57 -40.85 -9.22 26.94
CA HIS A 57 -40.45 -10.51 27.50
C HIS A 57 -40.65 -11.61 26.46
N TYR A 58 -39.62 -12.39 26.21
CA TYR A 58 -39.71 -13.56 25.33
C TYR A 58 -38.88 -14.71 25.90
N LYS A 59 -39.50 -15.89 26.03
CA LYS A 59 -38.89 -17.12 26.57
C LYS A 59 -38.15 -16.91 27.90
N GLY A 60 -38.70 -16.08 28.79
CA GLY A 60 -38.14 -15.83 30.13
C GLY A 60 -37.00 -14.80 30.18
N VAL A 61 -36.65 -14.19 29.04
CA VAL A 61 -35.66 -13.11 28.93
C VAL A 61 -36.39 -11.79 28.69
N GLU A 62 -36.03 -10.74 29.44
CA GLU A 62 -36.42 -9.36 29.14
C GLU A 62 -35.47 -8.77 28.09
N TYR A 63 -35.96 -8.50 26.88
CA TYR A 63 -35.22 -7.81 25.83
C TYR A 63 -35.49 -6.31 25.91
N VAL A 64 -34.43 -5.51 25.96
CA VAL A 64 -34.51 -4.06 26.17
C VAL A 64 -33.76 -3.32 25.06
N ILE A 65 -34.36 -2.25 24.54
CA ILE A 65 -33.68 -1.22 23.75
C ILE A 65 -33.72 0.06 24.58
N ALA A 66 -32.56 0.59 24.97
CA ALA A 66 -32.43 1.72 25.88
C ALA A 66 -31.92 3.00 25.18
N TRP A 67 -32.08 4.14 25.85
CA TRP A 67 -31.81 5.47 25.28
C TRP A 67 -30.35 5.73 24.92
N ILE A 68 -29.40 5.11 25.62
CA ILE A 68 -27.97 5.35 25.38
C ILE A 68 -27.43 4.20 24.53
N PRO A 69 -27.14 4.40 23.23
CA PRO A 69 -26.73 3.32 22.32
C PRO A 69 -25.27 2.87 22.50
N MET A 70 -24.55 3.42 23.50
CA MET A 70 -23.14 3.14 23.76
C MET A 70 -22.93 1.80 24.49
N GLY A 71 -23.42 0.70 23.93
CA GLY A 71 -23.14 -0.65 24.44
C GLY A 71 -24.38 -1.47 24.72
N GLY A 72 -24.32 -2.34 25.72
CA GLY A 72 -25.38 -3.27 26.11
C GLY A 72 -24.89 -4.17 27.25
N PHE A 73 -25.76 -5.06 27.73
CA PHE A 73 -25.35 -6.08 28.69
C PHE A 73 -26.28 -7.30 28.65
N VAL A 74 -25.72 -8.44 29.03
CA VAL A 74 -26.46 -9.66 29.34
C VAL A 74 -26.44 -9.89 30.85
N LYS A 75 -27.63 -9.95 31.47
CA LYS A 75 -27.78 -10.32 32.87
C LYS A 75 -28.10 -11.81 32.98
N MET A 76 -27.14 -12.59 33.49
CA MET A 76 -27.29 -14.02 33.73
C MET A 76 -27.71 -14.29 35.18
N ALA A 77 -28.58 -15.28 35.39
CA ALA A 77 -28.98 -15.71 36.74
C ALA A 77 -27.75 -16.18 37.52
N GLY A 78 -27.60 -15.72 38.76
CA GLY A 78 -26.47 -16.09 39.62
C GLY A 78 -25.09 -15.68 39.08
N GLU A 79 -25.00 -14.61 38.27
CA GLU A 79 -23.73 -13.96 37.89
C GLU A 79 -23.15 -13.09 39.01
N ASN A 80 -23.98 -12.70 39.98
CA ASN A 80 -23.54 -12.09 41.24
C ASN A 80 -23.49 -13.17 42.33
N PRO A 81 -22.33 -13.40 42.97
CA PRO A 81 -22.20 -14.42 44.02
C PRO A 81 -23.16 -14.24 45.21
N SER A 82 -23.63 -13.01 45.44
CA SER A 82 -24.60 -12.68 46.49
C SER A 82 -26.06 -13.00 46.13
N GLU A 83 -26.34 -13.24 44.84
CA GLU A 83 -27.68 -13.54 44.32
C GLU A 83 -27.84 -15.03 43.95
N THR A 84 -26.78 -15.83 44.12
CA THR A 84 -26.77 -17.28 43.84
C THR A 84 -27.59 -18.05 44.88
N THR A 85 -28.56 -18.82 44.42
CA THR A 85 -29.41 -19.68 45.26
C THR A 85 -28.96 -21.15 45.22
N GLY A 86 -28.05 -21.50 44.31
CA GLY A 86 -27.59 -22.87 44.07
C GLY A 86 -28.42 -23.62 43.03
N ALA A 87 -29.28 -22.91 42.28
CA ALA A 87 -30.05 -23.50 41.19
C ALA A 87 -29.11 -23.93 40.04
N ASP A 88 -29.48 -25.01 39.34
CA ASP A 88 -28.65 -25.64 38.31
C ASP A 88 -28.57 -24.85 36.99
N ASP A 89 -29.40 -23.80 36.86
CA ASP A 89 -29.43 -22.83 35.76
C ASP A 89 -28.71 -21.50 36.07
N GLU A 90 -28.03 -21.39 37.21
CA GLU A 90 -27.26 -20.21 37.61
C GLU A 90 -25.79 -20.28 37.14
N PHE A 91 -25.25 -19.14 36.69
CA PHE A 91 -23.90 -19.02 36.15
C PHE A 91 -22.83 -19.53 37.12
N TYR A 92 -22.85 -19.15 38.40
CA TYR A 92 -21.86 -19.65 39.37
C TYR A 92 -22.12 -21.09 39.88
N SER A 93 -23.33 -21.63 39.67
CA SER A 93 -23.72 -22.98 40.10
C SER A 93 -23.35 -24.07 39.09
N ILE A 94 -23.14 -23.70 37.81
CA ILE A 94 -22.62 -24.63 36.79
C ILE A 94 -21.10 -24.82 36.88
N SER A 95 -20.61 -25.94 36.34
CA SER A 95 -19.20 -26.29 36.41
C SER A 95 -18.30 -25.28 35.68
N PRO A 96 -17.08 -25.00 36.18
CA PRO A 96 -16.17 -24.03 35.57
C PRO A 96 -15.91 -24.24 34.07
N TRP A 97 -15.84 -25.49 33.63
CA TRP A 97 -15.62 -25.84 32.22
C TRP A 97 -16.79 -25.46 31.30
N LYS A 98 -18.01 -25.35 31.83
CA LYS A 98 -19.17 -24.82 31.10
C LYS A 98 -19.22 -23.29 31.11
N ARG A 99 -18.61 -22.64 32.12
CA ARG A 99 -18.55 -21.17 32.23
C ARG A 99 -17.49 -20.55 31.32
N ILE A 100 -16.35 -21.22 31.15
CA ILE A 100 -15.25 -20.72 30.32
C ILE A 100 -15.71 -20.36 28.89
N PRO A 101 -16.44 -21.24 28.16
CA PRO A 101 -16.96 -20.89 26.84
C PRO A 101 -17.88 -19.67 26.84
N ILE A 102 -18.71 -19.50 27.88
CA ILE A 102 -19.62 -18.35 28.01
C ILE A 102 -18.83 -17.05 28.15
N VAL A 103 -17.78 -17.02 28.99
CA VAL A 103 -16.94 -15.83 29.18
C VAL A 103 -16.09 -15.52 27.94
N VAL A 104 -15.61 -16.55 27.23
CA VAL A 104 -14.82 -16.36 26.00
C VAL A 104 -15.71 -16.00 24.80
N ALA A 105 -17.02 -16.25 24.88
CA ALA A 105 -17.96 -16.06 23.78
C ALA A 105 -17.99 -14.62 23.26
N GLY A 106 -17.96 -13.62 24.14
CA GLY A 106 -18.00 -12.21 23.73
C GLY A 106 -16.84 -11.82 22.80
N PRO A 107 -15.58 -11.98 23.22
CA PRO A 107 -14.43 -11.74 22.35
C PRO A 107 -14.43 -12.60 21.08
N ALA A 108 -14.82 -13.88 21.18
CA ALA A 108 -14.87 -14.77 20.02
C ALA A 108 -15.90 -14.33 18.97
N PHE A 109 -17.08 -13.90 19.42
CA PHE A 109 -18.12 -13.38 18.53
C PHE A 109 -17.71 -12.06 17.89
N ASN A 110 -16.92 -11.22 18.55
CA ASN A 110 -16.36 -10.03 17.91
C ASN A 110 -15.37 -10.38 16.81
N ILE A 111 -14.54 -11.41 16.97
CA ILE A 111 -13.63 -11.87 15.91
C ILE A 111 -14.43 -12.39 14.72
N ILE A 112 -15.44 -13.24 14.97
CA ILE A 112 -16.31 -13.80 13.92
C ILE A 112 -17.11 -12.67 13.25
N GLY A 113 -17.69 -11.77 14.02
CA GLY A 113 -18.46 -10.63 13.55
C GLY A 113 -17.60 -9.69 12.70
N ALA A 114 -16.39 -9.37 13.15
CA ALA A 114 -15.44 -8.60 12.36
C ALA A 114 -15.14 -9.31 11.04
N PHE A 115 -14.80 -10.60 11.07
CA PHE A 115 -14.57 -11.37 9.84
C PHE A 115 -15.77 -11.33 8.89
N LEU A 116 -16.99 -11.56 9.38
CA LEU A 116 -18.20 -11.56 8.55
C LEU A 116 -18.53 -10.16 8.00
N ILE A 117 -18.32 -9.11 8.78
CA ILE A 117 -18.51 -7.72 8.33
C ILE A 117 -17.49 -7.39 7.25
N PHE A 118 -16.20 -7.64 7.50
CA PHE A 118 -15.15 -7.39 6.50
C PHE A 118 -15.30 -8.26 5.25
N PHE A 119 -15.68 -9.53 5.42
CA PHE A 119 -15.97 -10.43 4.31
C PHE A 119 -17.19 -9.95 3.51
N GLY A 120 -18.29 -9.61 4.17
CA GLY A 120 -19.51 -9.12 3.51
C GLY A 120 -19.28 -7.81 2.76
N ILE A 121 -18.54 -6.88 3.36
CA ILE A 121 -18.07 -5.66 2.69
C ILE A 121 -17.24 -6.04 1.45
N SER A 122 -16.25 -6.91 1.60
CA SER A 122 -15.37 -7.31 0.49
C SER A 122 -16.13 -8.05 -0.61
N PHE A 123 -17.19 -8.77 -0.26
CA PHE A 123 -18.01 -9.54 -1.18
C PHE A 123 -18.97 -8.64 -1.98
N VAL A 124 -19.56 -7.62 -1.34
CA VAL A 124 -20.52 -6.71 -1.99
C VAL A 124 -19.81 -5.67 -2.86
N TYR A 125 -18.70 -5.11 -2.37
CA TYR A 125 -18.02 -3.99 -3.05
C TYR A 125 -16.86 -4.44 -3.94
N GLY A 126 -16.61 -5.74 -4.05
CA GLY A 126 -15.53 -6.27 -4.86
C GLY A 126 -14.15 -5.72 -4.50
N THR A 127 -13.20 -5.88 -5.42
CA THR A 127 -11.85 -5.33 -5.34
C THR A 127 -11.54 -4.60 -6.62
N GLU A 128 -12.38 -3.64 -6.96
CA GLU A 128 -12.19 -2.91 -8.21
C GLU A 128 -11.07 -1.89 -8.00
N TYR A 129 -9.92 -2.20 -8.61
CA TYR A 129 -8.88 -1.22 -8.88
C TYR A 129 -8.92 -0.92 -10.38
N ASP A 130 -9.27 0.31 -10.70
CA ASP A 130 -9.47 0.81 -12.06
C ASP A 130 -8.13 1.22 -12.70
N TYR A 131 -7.17 0.28 -12.78
CA TYR A 131 -5.87 0.54 -13.40
C TYR A 131 -5.59 -0.48 -14.50
N ASP A 132 -6.44 -0.50 -15.52
CA ASP A 132 -6.10 -1.03 -16.83
C ASP A 132 -5.20 -0.05 -17.62
N ILE A 133 -4.88 1.13 -17.08
CA ILE A 133 -4.06 2.15 -17.72
C ILE A 133 -2.57 1.95 -17.40
N VAL A 134 -1.72 2.00 -18.43
CA VAL A 134 -0.26 2.02 -18.31
C VAL A 134 0.21 3.37 -17.79
N GLY A 135 0.84 3.41 -16.62
CA GLY A 135 1.33 4.63 -15.98
C GLY A 135 2.75 4.99 -16.40
N THR A 136 3.66 4.03 -16.32
CA THR A 136 5.07 4.24 -16.68
C THR A 136 5.52 3.14 -17.64
N VAL A 137 6.30 3.53 -18.65
CA VAL A 137 7.05 2.62 -19.51
C VAL A 137 8.52 2.99 -19.42
N ILE A 138 9.35 2.01 -19.09
CA ILE A 138 10.79 2.17 -18.90
C ILE A 138 11.46 2.13 -20.27
N PRO A 139 12.23 3.17 -20.66
CA PRO A 139 12.95 3.17 -21.93
C PRO A 139 13.88 1.95 -22.08
N GLY A 140 13.85 1.31 -23.25
CA GLY A 140 14.65 0.13 -23.56
C GLY A 140 14.15 -1.19 -22.95
N SER A 141 13.06 -1.17 -22.18
CA SER A 141 12.41 -2.37 -21.65
C SER A 141 11.62 -3.15 -22.71
N ILE A 142 11.10 -4.33 -22.36
CA ILE A 142 10.25 -5.11 -23.28
C ILE A 142 8.97 -4.37 -23.64
N ALA A 143 8.34 -3.67 -22.70
CA ALA A 143 7.15 -2.88 -22.96
C ALA A 143 7.43 -1.72 -23.94
N ASP A 144 8.57 -1.04 -23.78
CA ASP A 144 8.99 0.02 -24.72
C ASP A 144 9.26 -0.55 -26.13
N GLN A 145 9.95 -1.70 -26.21
CA GLN A 145 10.22 -2.39 -27.47
C GLN A 145 8.95 -2.88 -28.18
N ALA A 146 7.95 -3.32 -27.41
CA ALA A 146 6.62 -3.69 -27.91
C ALA A 146 5.79 -2.46 -28.31
N GLY A 147 6.22 -1.25 -27.95
CA GLY A 147 5.60 0.01 -28.34
C GLY A 147 4.50 0.49 -27.40
N PHE A 148 4.46 0.00 -26.16
CA PHE A 148 3.58 0.54 -25.11
C PHE A 148 3.97 1.98 -24.78
N LYS A 149 2.99 2.78 -24.40
CA LYS A 149 3.15 4.16 -23.98
C LYS A 149 2.35 4.42 -22.72
N THR A 150 2.83 5.36 -21.93
CA THR A 150 2.04 5.95 -20.84
C THR A 150 0.68 6.43 -21.38
N GLY A 151 -0.38 6.06 -20.68
CA GLY A 151 -1.77 6.36 -21.03
C GLY A 151 -2.45 5.32 -21.93
N ASP A 152 -1.75 4.27 -22.36
CA ASP A 152 -2.38 3.15 -23.05
C ASP A 152 -3.32 2.40 -22.08
N VAL A 153 -4.54 2.11 -22.52
CA VAL A 153 -5.52 1.33 -21.75
C VAL A 153 -5.47 -0.12 -22.22
N LEU A 154 -5.19 -1.06 -21.32
CA LEU A 154 -5.16 -2.50 -21.57
C LEU A 154 -6.59 -3.02 -21.72
N VAL A 155 -6.99 -3.46 -22.91
CA VAL A 155 -8.39 -3.86 -23.19
C VAL A 155 -8.59 -5.37 -23.02
N SER A 156 -7.71 -6.16 -23.63
CA SER A 156 -7.84 -7.61 -23.61
C SER A 156 -6.55 -8.29 -24.04
N THR A 157 -6.36 -9.53 -23.63
CA THR A 157 -5.28 -10.38 -24.12
C THR A 157 -5.80 -11.80 -24.32
N GLU A 158 -5.47 -12.43 -25.45
CA GLU A 158 -5.91 -13.79 -25.79
C GLU A 158 -7.43 -14.02 -25.72
N GLY A 159 -8.23 -12.98 -25.99
CA GLY A 159 -9.69 -13.03 -25.91
C GLY A 159 -10.27 -12.89 -24.49
N ASN A 160 -9.42 -12.74 -23.47
CA ASN A 160 -9.83 -12.39 -22.11
C ASN A 160 -9.78 -10.87 -21.92
N GLU A 161 -10.86 -10.30 -21.40
CA GLU A 161 -10.93 -8.88 -21.05
C GLU A 161 -9.99 -8.57 -19.87
N ILE A 162 -9.25 -7.46 -19.97
CA ILE A 162 -8.43 -6.94 -18.88
C ILE A 162 -9.24 -5.82 -18.23
N LYS A 163 -9.70 -6.02 -17.00
CA LYS A 163 -10.43 -4.98 -16.24
C LYS A 163 -9.53 -4.29 -15.24
N VAL A 164 -8.56 -5.04 -14.72
CA VAL A 164 -7.60 -4.56 -13.73
C VAL A 164 -6.20 -5.02 -14.11
N TRP A 165 -5.17 -4.30 -13.67
CA TRP A 165 -3.77 -4.68 -13.91
C TRP A 165 -3.44 -6.13 -13.53
N ASN A 166 -4.07 -6.65 -12.47
CA ASN A 166 -3.88 -8.03 -12.02
C ASN A 166 -4.41 -9.07 -13.03
N ASP A 167 -5.42 -8.75 -13.85
CA ASP A 167 -5.87 -9.64 -14.93
C ASP A 167 -4.77 -9.79 -15.99
N PHE A 168 -4.12 -8.67 -16.29
CA PHE A 168 -2.99 -8.62 -17.23
C PHE A 168 -1.77 -9.37 -16.70
N GLU A 169 -1.35 -9.14 -15.44
CA GLU A 169 -0.25 -9.88 -14.81
C GLU A 169 -0.53 -11.38 -14.75
N LYS A 170 -1.76 -11.76 -14.41
CA LYS A 170 -2.21 -13.14 -14.41
C LYS A 170 -2.13 -13.77 -15.80
N ALA A 171 -2.61 -13.07 -16.83
CA ALA A 171 -2.56 -13.56 -18.20
C ALA A 171 -1.12 -13.78 -18.68
N ILE A 172 -0.19 -12.87 -18.38
CA ILE A 172 1.24 -13.06 -18.66
C ILE A 172 1.76 -14.31 -17.96
N GLN A 173 1.48 -14.47 -16.66
CA GLN A 173 1.97 -15.63 -15.92
C GLN A 173 1.42 -16.93 -16.48
N GLU A 174 0.13 -16.98 -16.79
CA GLU A 174 -0.50 -18.17 -17.41
C GLU A 174 0.08 -18.48 -18.79
N ALA A 175 0.39 -17.47 -19.60
CA ALA A 175 1.05 -17.65 -20.90
C ALA A 175 2.50 -18.17 -20.75
N ARG A 176 3.24 -17.65 -19.77
CA ARG A 176 4.59 -18.15 -19.41
C ARG A 176 4.55 -19.59 -18.92
N ASP A 177 3.56 -19.96 -18.11
CA ASP A 177 3.37 -21.33 -17.62
C ASP A 177 3.05 -22.31 -18.77
N ARG A 178 2.44 -21.82 -19.86
CA ARG A 178 2.23 -22.57 -21.11
C ARG A 178 3.47 -22.61 -22.01
N GLY A 179 4.53 -21.87 -21.68
CA GLY A 179 5.76 -21.79 -22.46
C GLY A 179 5.67 -20.88 -23.68
N GLU A 180 4.77 -19.90 -23.68
CA GLU A 180 4.64 -18.94 -24.77
C GLU A 180 5.77 -17.91 -24.78
N GLU A 181 6.22 -17.51 -25.97
CA GLU A 181 7.30 -16.54 -26.14
C GLU A 181 6.82 -15.09 -26.08
N SER A 182 5.62 -14.84 -26.60
CA SER A 182 4.96 -13.54 -26.61
C SER A 182 3.45 -13.70 -26.40
N ILE A 183 2.80 -12.60 -26.02
CA ILE A 183 1.34 -12.54 -25.85
C ILE A 183 0.78 -11.30 -26.57
N PRO A 184 -0.32 -11.43 -27.34
CA PRO A 184 -0.97 -10.31 -28.00
C PRO A 184 -1.81 -9.49 -27.01
N VAL A 185 -1.41 -8.25 -26.76
CA VAL A 185 -2.10 -7.34 -25.86
C VAL A 185 -2.84 -6.29 -26.69
N LYS A 186 -4.17 -6.34 -26.65
CA LYS A 186 -5.01 -5.29 -27.22
C LYS A 186 -5.03 -4.11 -26.28
N ILE A 187 -4.63 -2.96 -26.79
CA ILE A 187 -4.64 -1.68 -26.09
C ILE A 187 -5.56 -0.68 -26.79
N LYS A 188 -5.95 0.35 -26.04
CA LYS A 188 -6.62 1.54 -26.57
C LYS A 188 -5.75 2.76 -26.29
N ARG A 189 -5.41 3.48 -27.36
CA ARG A 189 -4.57 4.68 -27.34
C ARG A 189 -5.38 5.85 -27.90
N GLY A 190 -5.89 6.69 -27.01
CA GLY A 190 -6.86 7.72 -27.39
C GLY A 190 -8.14 7.10 -27.96
N SER A 191 -8.40 7.29 -29.26
CA SER A 191 -9.56 6.71 -29.95
C SER A 191 -9.25 5.48 -30.80
N SER A 192 -7.97 5.10 -30.97
CA SER A 192 -7.58 3.89 -31.69
C SER A 192 -7.47 2.69 -30.74
N GLU A 193 -7.80 1.51 -31.26
CA GLU A 193 -7.43 0.23 -30.65
C GLU A 193 -6.32 -0.39 -31.50
N GLU A 194 -5.28 -0.89 -30.83
CA GLU A 194 -4.10 -1.49 -31.44
C GLU A 194 -3.77 -2.78 -30.69
N THR A 195 -3.15 -3.76 -31.36
CA THR A 195 -2.66 -4.96 -30.71
C THR A 195 -1.14 -4.93 -30.75
N LEU A 196 -0.51 -5.00 -29.59
CA LEU A 196 0.94 -5.06 -29.42
C LEU A 196 1.34 -6.48 -29.03
N GLU A 197 2.42 -6.98 -29.63
CA GLU A 197 3.02 -8.26 -29.24
C GLU A 197 4.02 -8.01 -28.10
N LEU A 198 3.70 -8.52 -26.91
CA LEU A 198 4.57 -8.38 -25.75
C LEU A 198 5.38 -9.66 -25.54
N ALA A 199 6.71 -9.57 -25.61
CA ALA A 199 7.56 -10.72 -25.29
C ALA A 199 7.49 -11.04 -23.77
N ILE A 200 7.33 -12.30 -23.43
CA ILE A 200 7.14 -12.75 -22.03
C ILE A 200 8.03 -13.93 -21.65
N SER A 201 8.78 -14.50 -22.62
CA SER A 201 9.70 -15.60 -22.32
C SER A 201 10.78 -15.17 -21.33
N ASP A 202 11.23 -16.15 -20.52
CA ASP A 202 12.37 -15.96 -19.63
C ASP A 202 13.60 -15.47 -20.39
N GLU A 203 13.83 -15.99 -21.60
CA GLU A 203 14.95 -15.56 -22.45
C GLU A 203 14.85 -14.09 -22.87
N ALA A 204 13.66 -13.60 -23.23
CA ALA A 204 13.46 -12.20 -23.60
C ALA A 204 13.69 -11.28 -22.39
N LEU A 205 13.11 -11.64 -21.24
CA LEU A 205 13.28 -10.89 -19.99
C LEU A 205 14.75 -10.87 -19.53
N ASP A 206 15.48 -11.98 -19.70
CA ASP A 206 16.88 -12.11 -19.33
C ASP A 206 17.80 -11.29 -20.24
N LYS A 207 17.34 -10.80 -21.40
CA LYS A 207 18.13 -9.91 -22.28
C LYS A 207 17.95 -8.41 -21.99
N VAL A 208 17.19 -8.06 -20.95
CA VAL A 208 16.96 -6.67 -20.55
C VAL A 208 18.06 -6.19 -19.60
N PHE A 209 18.94 -5.31 -20.10
CA PHE A 209 20.06 -4.74 -19.34
C PHE A 209 19.80 -3.34 -18.79
N VAL A 210 18.58 -2.81 -18.96
CA VAL A 210 18.17 -1.54 -18.35
C VAL A 210 17.96 -1.76 -16.86
N ILE A 211 18.52 -0.86 -16.05
CA ILE A 211 18.46 -0.90 -14.60
C ILE A 211 17.17 -0.23 -14.13
N ASN A 212 16.40 -0.89 -13.27
CA ASN A 212 15.20 -0.32 -12.64
C ASN A 212 15.23 -0.42 -11.10
N ALA A 213 16.28 -1.00 -10.56
CA ALA A 213 16.48 -1.05 -9.12
C ALA A 213 17.96 -0.84 -8.84
N VAL A 214 18.25 0.09 -7.93
CA VAL A 214 19.60 0.34 -7.42
C VAL A 214 19.56 0.34 -5.90
N ASP A 215 20.38 -0.49 -5.26
CA ASP A 215 20.52 -0.52 -3.81
C ASP A 215 21.25 0.75 -3.34
N LEU A 216 20.56 1.58 -2.55
CA LEU A 216 21.04 2.88 -2.05
C LEU A 216 22.33 2.80 -1.21
N VAL A 217 22.66 1.62 -0.69
CA VAL A 217 23.92 1.36 0.04
C VAL A 217 24.84 0.41 -0.73
N GLY A 218 24.50 0.08 -1.97
CA GLY A 218 25.23 -0.84 -2.82
C GLY A 218 26.40 -0.19 -3.58
N PRO A 219 27.37 -1.00 -4.06
CA PRO A 219 28.53 -0.52 -4.80
C PRO A 219 28.19 0.26 -6.07
N ALA A 220 27.17 -0.16 -6.83
CA ALA A 220 26.77 0.53 -8.05
C ALA A 220 26.26 1.95 -7.76
N PHE A 221 25.47 2.11 -6.69
CA PHE A 221 24.98 3.42 -6.29
C PHE A 221 26.10 4.41 -5.95
N GLU A 222 27.12 3.92 -5.22
CA GLU A 222 28.31 4.70 -4.85
C GLU A 222 29.10 5.19 -6.07
N LEU A 223 29.07 4.44 -7.17
CA LEU A 223 29.68 4.86 -8.45
C LEU A 223 28.87 5.90 -9.22
N GLY A 224 27.65 6.20 -8.79
CA GLY A 224 26.75 7.12 -9.51
C GLY A 224 25.79 6.42 -10.47
N VAL A 225 25.67 5.08 -10.42
CA VAL A 225 24.66 4.35 -11.20
C VAL A 225 23.27 4.68 -10.68
N ARG A 226 22.32 4.91 -11.58
CA ARG A 226 20.93 5.28 -11.28
C ARG A 226 19.94 4.43 -12.08
N ASP A 227 18.66 4.56 -11.74
CA ASP A 227 17.59 3.98 -12.54
C ASP A 227 17.70 4.47 -14.00
N PHE A 228 17.34 3.58 -14.93
CA PHE A 228 17.38 3.74 -16.38
C PHE A 228 18.78 3.81 -17.01
N ASP A 229 19.84 3.72 -16.20
CA ASP A 229 21.16 3.36 -16.71
C ASP A 229 21.13 1.93 -17.30
N ARG A 230 22.06 1.62 -18.19
CA ARG A 230 22.15 0.31 -18.83
C ARG A 230 23.49 -0.36 -18.54
N VAL A 231 23.45 -1.64 -18.17
CA VAL A 231 24.66 -2.47 -18.01
C VAL A 231 25.33 -2.67 -19.37
N VAL A 232 26.63 -2.39 -19.46
CA VAL A 232 27.42 -2.60 -20.68
C VAL A 232 28.41 -3.76 -20.51
N SER A 233 29.24 -3.75 -19.45
CA SER A 233 30.19 -4.84 -19.18
C SER A 233 30.70 -4.85 -17.74
N VAL A 234 31.27 -5.99 -17.32
CA VAL A 234 32.04 -6.14 -16.08
C VAL A 234 33.41 -6.71 -16.40
N ASN A 235 34.50 -6.04 -16.00
CA ASN A 235 35.87 -6.42 -16.35
C ASN A 235 36.10 -6.60 -17.86
N GLY A 236 35.37 -5.84 -18.69
CA GLY A 236 35.38 -5.99 -20.15
C GLY A 236 34.59 -7.20 -20.68
N TYR A 237 34.06 -8.07 -19.80
CA TYR A 237 33.11 -9.11 -20.18
C TYR A 237 31.74 -8.48 -20.47
N GLN A 238 31.27 -8.65 -21.70
CA GLN A 238 29.93 -8.24 -22.13
C GLN A 238 28.99 -9.43 -21.92
N PRO A 239 28.06 -9.35 -20.95
CA PRO A 239 27.15 -10.44 -20.69
C PRO A 239 26.11 -10.58 -21.81
N ASP A 240 25.78 -11.82 -22.17
CA ASP A 240 24.73 -12.10 -23.17
C ASP A 240 23.32 -12.00 -22.55
N THR A 241 23.21 -12.34 -21.25
CA THR A 241 21.97 -12.22 -20.47
C THR A 241 22.21 -11.67 -19.07
N TRP A 242 21.15 -11.28 -18.37
CA TRP A 242 21.17 -10.80 -17.00
C TRP A 242 21.57 -11.93 -16.04
N THR A 243 21.13 -13.16 -16.30
CA THR A 243 21.57 -14.35 -15.58
C THR A 243 23.07 -14.56 -15.76
N ASP A 244 23.59 -14.46 -16.99
CA ASP A 244 25.02 -14.54 -17.26
C ASP A 244 25.82 -13.44 -16.55
N PHE A 245 25.34 -12.19 -16.61
CA PHE A 245 25.88 -11.06 -15.86
C PHE A 245 25.95 -11.34 -14.34
N THR A 246 24.83 -11.75 -13.74
CA THR A 246 24.79 -12.01 -12.29
C THR A 246 25.66 -13.20 -11.91
N GLN A 247 25.68 -14.27 -12.71
CA GLN A 247 26.58 -15.41 -12.48
C GLN A 247 28.05 -15.00 -12.60
N TYR A 248 28.41 -14.18 -13.58
CA TYR A 248 29.76 -13.64 -13.71
C TYR A 248 30.16 -12.85 -12.46
N VAL A 249 29.32 -11.92 -12.00
CA VAL A 249 29.57 -11.14 -10.77
C VAL A 249 29.72 -12.05 -9.54
N ARG A 250 28.88 -13.08 -9.42
CA ARG A 250 28.94 -14.05 -8.30
C ARG A 250 30.27 -14.81 -8.29
N LYS A 251 30.72 -15.28 -9.45
CA LYS A 251 32.01 -16.00 -9.61
C LYS A 251 33.22 -15.15 -9.22
N LEU A 252 33.13 -13.82 -9.28
CA LEU A 252 34.23 -12.93 -8.86
C LEU A 252 34.52 -13.02 -7.35
N TRP A 253 33.60 -13.56 -6.55
CA TRP A 253 33.84 -13.89 -5.14
C TRP A 253 34.03 -15.41 -4.87
N GLU A 254 33.93 -16.31 -5.85
CA GLU A 254 34.28 -17.70 -5.55
C GLU A 254 35.70 -17.78 -4.96
N GLU A 255 35.83 -18.41 -3.79
CA GLU A 255 37.10 -18.40 -3.06
C GLU A 255 38.12 -19.27 -3.76
N LYS A 256 39.26 -18.68 -4.13
CA LYS A 256 40.46 -19.46 -4.40
C LYS A 256 41.37 -19.36 -3.18
N ASN A 257 41.40 -20.43 -2.38
CA ASN A 257 42.18 -20.52 -1.13
C ASN A 257 41.72 -19.54 -0.01
N GLY A 258 40.41 -19.28 0.13
CA GLY A 258 39.90 -18.41 1.19
C GLY A 258 39.95 -16.90 0.90
N GLU A 259 40.24 -16.50 -0.34
CA GLU A 259 40.23 -15.11 -0.80
C GLU A 259 39.33 -14.97 -2.05
N PRO A 260 38.59 -13.86 -2.21
CA PRO A 260 37.82 -13.57 -3.42
C PRO A 260 38.70 -13.58 -4.67
N VAL A 261 38.21 -14.15 -5.78
CA VAL A 261 38.90 -14.12 -7.09
C VAL A 261 39.22 -12.70 -7.56
N ALA A 262 38.34 -11.72 -7.27
CA ALA A 262 38.60 -10.30 -7.52
C ALA A 262 38.12 -9.43 -6.35
N LYS A 263 39.01 -8.58 -5.81
CA LYS A 263 38.67 -7.60 -4.75
C LYS A 263 37.98 -6.35 -5.30
N THR A 264 38.23 -6.05 -6.57
CA THR A 264 37.61 -4.95 -7.32
C THR A 264 37.28 -5.41 -8.73
N VAL A 265 36.24 -4.83 -9.32
CA VAL A 265 35.78 -5.11 -10.68
C VAL A 265 35.56 -3.78 -11.40
N THR A 266 35.90 -3.72 -12.67
CA THR A 266 35.61 -2.56 -13.53
C THR A 266 34.18 -2.70 -14.04
N PHE A 267 33.27 -1.86 -13.58
CA PHE A 267 31.89 -1.83 -14.05
C PHE A 267 31.73 -0.74 -15.11
N THR A 268 31.14 -1.09 -16.25
CA THR A 268 30.87 -0.17 -17.35
C THR A 268 29.37 -0.12 -17.59
N TRP A 269 28.82 1.08 -17.63
CA TRP A 269 27.40 1.33 -17.84
C TRP A 269 27.18 2.52 -18.76
N GLU A 270 26.02 2.56 -19.40
CA GLU A 270 25.55 3.69 -20.19
C GLU A 270 24.57 4.51 -19.35
N SER A 271 24.72 5.83 -19.35
CA SER A 271 23.93 6.76 -18.57
C SER A 271 23.66 8.01 -19.40
N GLY A 272 22.41 8.23 -19.80
CA GLY A 272 22.03 9.35 -20.68
C GLY A 272 22.73 9.35 -22.04
N GLY A 273 23.09 8.17 -22.56
CA GLY A 273 23.83 8.01 -23.83
C GLY A 273 25.36 8.09 -23.69
N GLU A 274 25.89 8.38 -22.51
CA GLU A 274 27.33 8.38 -22.24
C GLU A 274 27.76 7.06 -21.59
N ILE A 275 28.82 6.45 -22.12
CA ILE A 275 29.44 5.27 -21.50
C ILE A 275 30.38 5.72 -20.38
N LYS A 276 30.10 5.25 -19.17
CA LYS A 276 30.89 5.47 -17.95
C LYS A 276 31.54 4.16 -17.52
N SER A 277 32.72 4.25 -16.92
CA SER A 277 33.43 3.08 -16.40
C SER A 277 34.17 3.44 -15.12
N ALA A 278 34.02 2.62 -14.08
CA ALA A 278 34.70 2.80 -12.81
C ALA A 278 34.88 1.48 -12.06
N SER A 279 35.87 1.43 -11.19
CA SER A 279 36.14 0.26 -10.34
C SER A 279 35.28 0.29 -9.08
N LEU A 280 34.60 -0.81 -8.77
CA LEU A 280 33.89 -1.02 -7.51
C LEU A 280 34.35 -2.29 -6.80
N THR A 281 34.10 -2.39 -5.50
CA THR A 281 34.19 -3.65 -4.76
C THR A 281 32.79 -4.25 -4.65
N PRO A 282 32.54 -5.45 -5.23
CA PRO A 282 31.26 -6.12 -5.05
C PRO A 282 30.98 -6.36 -3.58
N ALA A 283 29.70 -6.24 -3.24
CA ALA A 283 29.24 -6.36 -1.88
C ALA A 283 28.80 -7.81 -1.64
N ILE A 284 29.00 -8.25 -0.40
CA ILE A 284 29.08 -9.63 0.05
C ILE A 284 27.78 -9.97 0.79
N VAL A 285 26.81 -10.64 0.14
CA VAL A 285 25.49 -10.96 0.74
C VAL A 285 25.29 -12.45 0.96
N THR A 286 24.37 -12.76 1.86
CA THR A 286 23.71 -14.06 1.93
C THR A 286 22.41 -14.00 1.14
N ASP A 287 22.24 -14.87 0.15
CA ASP A 287 21.02 -14.95 -0.64
C ASP A 287 19.88 -15.67 0.10
N ALA A 288 18.69 -15.73 -0.51
CA ALA A 288 17.52 -16.37 0.07
C ALA A 288 17.70 -17.88 0.34
N THR A 289 18.69 -18.52 -0.27
CA THR A 289 19.03 -19.94 -0.08
C THR A 289 20.12 -20.16 0.98
N GLY A 290 20.63 -19.08 1.57
CA GLY A 290 21.70 -19.14 2.58
C GLY A 290 23.11 -19.16 1.99
N ASN A 291 23.27 -19.01 0.67
CA ASN A 291 24.58 -19.00 0.03
C ASN A 291 25.18 -17.60 0.06
N THR A 292 26.49 -17.52 0.26
CA THR A 292 27.22 -16.25 0.18
C THR A 292 27.59 -15.91 -1.26
N ILE A 293 27.13 -14.76 -1.76
CA ILE A 293 27.26 -14.36 -3.16
C ILE A 293 27.66 -12.90 -3.34
N ALA A 294 28.43 -12.60 -4.39
CA ALA A 294 28.80 -11.23 -4.71
C ALA A 294 27.70 -10.54 -5.51
N GLN A 295 27.45 -9.28 -5.18
CA GLN A 295 26.51 -8.44 -5.92
C GLN A 295 26.98 -6.99 -5.97
N ILE A 296 26.59 -6.29 -7.05
CA ILE A 296 26.87 -4.85 -7.19
C ILE A 296 25.67 -3.98 -6.80
N GLY A 297 24.51 -4.59 -6.51
CA GLY A 297 23.32 -3.90 -6.01
C GLY A 297 22.45 -3.26 -7.10
N ILE A 298 22.23 -3.96 -8.22
CA ILE A 298 21.33 -3.51 -9.29
C ILE A 298 20.35 -4.61 -9.72
N GLY A 299 19.19 -4.21 -10.25
CA GLY A 299 18.16 -5.10 -10.81
C GLY A 299 17.69 -4.66 -12.19
N SER A 300 17.30 -5.64 -13.02
CA SER A 300 16.78 -5.42 -14.37
C SER A 300 15.36 -4.84 -14.36
N ALA A 301 15.02 -4.08 -15.39
CA ALA A 301 13.67 -3.57 -15.65
C ALA A 301 12.64 -4.66 -16.00
N GLY A 302 13.06 -5.84 -16.46
CA GLY A 302 12.15 -6.90 -16.91
C GLY A 302 11.17 -6.41 -17.98
N LEU A 303 9.86 -6.60 -17.77
CA LEU A 303 8.83 -6.04 -18.66
C LEU A 303 8.92 -4.52 -18.77
N GLY A 304 9.25 -3.85 -17.66
CA GLY A 304 9.48 -2.41 -17.59
C GLY A 304 8.25 -1.56 -17.85
N MET A 305 7.08 -1.98 -17.38
CA MET A 305 5.91 -1.10 -17.28
C MET A 305 5.14 -1.34 -15.98
N SER A 306 4.43 -0.31 -15.54
CA SER A 306 3.64 -0.32 -14.30
C SER A 306 2.30 0.39 -14.50
N PRO A 307 1.27 0.07 -13.68
CA PRO A 307 -0.03 0.72 -13.80
C PRO A 307 0.05 2.20 -13.45
N GLU A 308 -0.86 3.01 -13.99
CA GLU A 308 -1.10 4.35 -13.48
C GLU A 308 -1.69 4.20 -12.08
N VAL A 309 -1.00 4.75 -11.07
CA VAL A 309 -1.50 4.79 -9.70
C VAL A 309 -1.42 6.24 -9.26
N PRO A 310 -2.49 7.03 -9.45
CA PRO A 310 -2.47 8.46 -9.24
C PRO A 310 -1.81 8.80 -7.89
N PRO A 311 -0.75 9.63 -7.87
CA PRO A 311 -0.01 9.91 -6.66
C PRO A 311 -0.78 10.89 -5.77
N ILE A 312 -1.81 10.34 -5.11
CA ILE A 312 -2.67 11.06 -4.17
C ILE A 312 -1.99 11.07 -2.81
N VAL A 313 -1.81 12.26 -2.24
CA VAL A 313 -1.23 12.45 -0.91
C VAL A 313 -2.23 11.94 0.12
N SER A 314 -1.86 10.95 0.93
CA SER A 314 -2.68 10.51 2.07
C SER A 314 -2.54 11.45 3.25
N ALA A 315 -1.32 11.89 3.55
CA ALA A 315 -1.05 12.86 4.59
C ALA A 315 0.14 13.75 4.21
N SER A 316 0.06 15.02 4.62
CA SER A 316 1.16 15.96 4.62
C SER A 316 1.37 16.50 6.04
N VAL A 317 2.59 16.37 6.55
CA VAL A 317 2.87 16.63 7.97
C VAL A 317 3.15 18.12 8.18
N ARG A 318 2.50 18.73 9.18
CA ARG A 318 2.72 20.15 9.56
C ARG A 318 4.18 20.38 9.96
N GLY A 319 4.77 21.46 9.45
CA GLY A 319 6.17 21.82 9.69
C GLY A 319 7.17 21.09 8.77
N LEU A 320 6.68 20.29 7.81
CA LEU A 320 7.50 19.71 6.75
C LEU A 320 7.22 20.41 5.40
N PRO A 321 8.19 20.37 4.45
CA PRO A 321 8.18 21.22 3.26
C PRO A 321 6.90 21.18 2.42
N ALA A 322 6.30 20.01 2.21
CA ALA A 322 5.08 19.89 1.40
C ALA A 322 3.87 20.59 2.04
N ARG A 323 3.66 20.42 3.35
CA ARG A 323 2.53 21.05 4.04
C ARG A 323 2.70 22.57 4.10
N GLU A 324 3.92 23.05 4.28
CA GLU A 324 4.24 24.48 4.26
C GLU A 324 4.05 25.10 2.86
N ALA A 325 4.29 24.32 1.80
CA ALA A 325 3.99 24.74 0.43
C ALA A 325 2.49 24.78 0.11
N GLY A 326 1.64 24.18 0.95
CA GLY A 326 0.18 24.14 0.78
C GLY A 326 -0.35 22.86 0.15
N ILE A 327 0.43 21.77 0.14
CA ILE A 327 -0.03 20.45 -0.31
C ILE A 327 -0.91 19.84 0.80
N GLU A 328 -2.16 19.53 0.46
CA GLU A 328 -3.13 18.99 1.41
C GLU A 328 -3.28 17.47 1.33
N SER A 329 -3.89 16.86 2.35
CA SER A 329 -4.33 15.47 2.27
C SER A 329 -5.40 15.37 1.18
N GLY A 330 -5.28 14.37 0.30
CA GLY A 330 -6.08 14.20 -0.91
C GLY A 330 -5.55 14.94 -2.14
N ALA A 331 -4.47 15.72 -2.03
CA ALA A 331 -3.88 16.38 -3.19
C ALA A 331 -3.32 15.36 -4.20
N LYS A 332 -3.61 15.54 -5.50
CA LYS A 332 -3.00 14.75 -6.59
C LYS A 332 -1.76 15.50 -7.07
N ILE A 333 -0.58 14.88 -6.96
CA ILE A 333 0.63 15.39 -7.61
C ILE A 333 0.50 15.11 -9.11
N VAL A 334 0.77 16.11 -9.95
CA VAL A 334 0.57 16.04 -11.40
C VAL A 334 1.91 16.07 -12.14
N ALA A 335 2.86 16.86 -11.66
CA ALA A 335 4.19 16.94 -12.27
C ALA A 335 5.29 17.23 -11.24
N ILE A 336 6.50 16.79 -11.58
CA ILE A 336 7.74 17.16 -10.88
C ILE A 336 8.76 17.66 -11.90
N ASN A 337 9.37 18.82 -11.63
CA ASN A 337 10.33 19.49 -12.52
C ASN A 337 9.84 19.66 -13.98
N GLY A 338 8.53 19.82 -14.16
CA GLY A 338 7.90 19.97 -15.48
C GLY A 338 7.54 18.65 -16.18
N GLU A 339 7.91 17.51 -15.63
CA GLU A 339 7.57 16.19 -16.15
C GLU A 339 6.34 15.62 -15.44
N LEU A 340 5.39 15.07 -16.20
CA LEU A 340 4.19 14.44 -15.66
C LEU A 340 4.56 13.21 -14.83
N VAL A 341 3.88 13.03 -13.70
CA VAL A 341 4.05 11.85 -12.84
C VAL A 341 2.75 11.07 -12.75
N ASN A 342 2.84 9.76 -12.96
CA ASN A 342 1.66 8.89 -13.01
C ASN A 342 1.59 7.96 -11.81
N ASN A 343 2.68 7.84 -11.06
CA ASN A 343 2.72 7.08 -9.83
C ASN A 343 3.66 7.68 -8.78
N ARG A 344 3.62 7.07 -7.60
CA ARG A 344 4.49 7.41 -6.48
C ARG A 344 5.97 7.23 -6.81
N ASP A 345 6.33 6.21 -7.56
CA ASP A 345 7.73 5.82 -7.77
C ASP A 345 8.45 6.88 -8.60
N ASP A 346 7.78 7.47 -9.59
CA ASP A 346 8.28 8.62 -10.36
C ASP A 346 8.66 9.79 -9.44
N ILE A 347 7.80 10.08 -8.46
CA ILE A 347 8.02 11.17 -7.51
C ILE A 347 9.17 10.82 -6.54
N GLN A 348 9.19 9.60 -6.01
CA GLN A 348 10.23 9.17 -5.08
C GLN A 348 11.61 9.14 -5.74
N ARG A 349 11.71 8.70 -7.00
CA ARG A 349 12.96 8.64 -7.76
C ARG A 349 13.63 10.00 -7.86
N VAL A 350 12.84 11.05 -8.11
CA VAL A 350 13.35 12.42 -8.21
C VAL A 350 13.65 13.01 -6.82
N ILE A 351 12.72 12.90 -5.87
CA ILE A 351 12.87 13.54 -4.56
C ILE A 351 14.01 12.93 -3.75
N THR A 352 14.17 11.60 -3.75
CA THR A 352 15.15 10.89 -2.91
C THR A 352 16.56 11.47 -3.06
N PHE A 353 16.93 11.85 -4.29
CA PHE A 353 18.26 12.37 -4.65
C PHE A 353 18.30 13.88 -4.89
N SER A 354 17.27 14.62 -4.47
CA SER A 354 17.22 16.07 -4.60
C SER A 354 18.08 16.77 -3.54
N TYR A 355 19.38 16.46 -3.53
CA TYR A 355 20.41 17.05 -2.68
C TYR A 355 21.78 17.04 -3.37
N GLU A 356 22.67 17.93 -2.94
CA GLU A 356 24.05 18.01 -3.36
C GLU A 356 24.97 17.70 -2.18
N GLN A 357 25.91 16.76 -2.37
CA GLN A 357 26.97 16.48 -1.43
C GLN A 357 28.25 17.19 -1.88
N ASP A 358 28.96 17.86 -0.97
CA ASP A 358 30.24 18.49 -1.30
C ASP A 358 31.28 17.39 -1.65
N PRO A 359 31.76 17.31 -2.91
CA PRO A 359 32.71 16.28 -3.30
C PRO A 359 34.05 16.37 -2.56
N LYS A 360 34.40 17.57 -2.07
CA LYS A 360 35.64 17.83 -1.31
C LYS A 360 35.47 17.62 0.18
N ASN A 361 34.23 17.58 0.67
CA ASN A 361 33.90 17.32 2.07
C ASN A 361 32.66 16.42 2.20
N PRO A 362 32.82 15.09 2.02
CA PRO A 362 31.71 14.15 2.11
C PRO A 362 31.03 14.07 3.48
N GLU A 363 31.67 14.57 4.55
CA GLU A 363 31.10 14.62 5.91
C GLU A 363 30.22 15.86 6.14
N ALA A 364 30.29 16.86 5.26
CA ALA A 364 29.44 18.04 5.36
C ALA A 364 27.96 17.65 5.21
N PRO A 365 27.04 18.31 5.93
CA PRO A 365 25.61 18.09 5.73
C PRO A 365 25.22 18.32 4.26
N PRO A 366 24.49 17.38 3.64
CA PRO A 366 24.02 17.51 2.26
C PRO A 366 23.14 18.75 2.12
N LYS A 367 23.28 19.45 0.99
CA LYS A 367 22.49 20.64 0.68
C LYS A 367 21.29 20.24 -0.17
N PRO A 368 20.04 20.46 0.28
CA PRO A 368 18.86 20.13 -0.54
C PRO A 368 18.82 20.95 -1.83
N ILE A 369 18.48 20.27 -2.92
CA ILE A 369 18.19 20.86 -4.23
C ILE A 369 16.67 21.07 -4.30
N PRO A 370 16.18 22.31 -4.54
CA PRO A 370 14.75 22.54 -4.68
C PRO A 370 14.15 21.78 -5.86
N VAL A 371 12.98 21.19 -5.64
CA VAL A 371 12.17 20.54 -6.68
C VAL A 371 10.96 21.40 -7.01
N GLU A 372 10.58 21.47 -8.27
CA GLU A 372 9.33 22.10 -8.67
C GLU A 372 8.23 21.05 -8.67
N LEU A 373 7.18 21.26 -7.87
CA LEU A 373 6.02 20.39 -7.84
C LEU A 373 4.79 21.11 -8.36
N THR A 374 4.03 20.41 -9.19
CA THR A 374 2.69 20.81 -9.61
C THR A 374 1.68 19.84 -9.06
N TRP A 375 0.64 20.33 -8.38
CA TRP A 375 -0.40 19.50 -7.78
C TRP A 375 -1.77 20.16 -7.84
N LYS A 376 -2.79 19.36 -7.59
CA LYS A 376 -4.19 19.76 -7.44
C LYS A 376 -4.66 19.39 -6.05
N ASN A 377 -5.15 20.34 -5.25
CA ASN A 377 -5.72 20.07 -3.92
C ASN A 377 -7.14 19.45 -4.04
N PRO A 378 -7.66 18.83 -2.97
CA PRO A 378 -9.05 18.36 -2.96
C PRO A 378 -10.02 19.50 -3.30
N ASP A 379 -11.09 19.18 -4.01
CA ASP A 379 -12.22 20.09 -4.30
C ASP A 379 -11.87 21.37 -5.10
N SER A 380 -10.68 21.43 -5.71
CA SER A 380 -10.26 22.51 -6.61
C SER A 380 -9.65 21.96 -7.88
N ASP A 381 -10.05 22.47 -9.04
CA ASP A 381 -9.46 22.16 -10.36
C ASP A 381 -8.18 22.97 -10.65
N GLU A 382 -7.78 23.87 -9.75
CA GLU A 382 -6.60 24.72 -9.93
C GLU A 382 -5.30 23.90 -9.77
N LEU A 383 -4.42 24.03 -10.76
CA LEU A 383 -3.05 23.52 -10.68
C LEU A 383 -2.17 24.53 -9.94
N ILE A 384 -1.58 24.10 -8.84
CA ILE A 384 -0.64 24.88 -8.05
C ILE A 384 0.76 24.38 -8.36
N THR A 385 1.63 25.27 -8.84
CA THR A 385 3.05 24.97 -9.07
C THR A 385 3.93 25.76 -8.11
N LYS A 386 4.79 25.09 -7.34
CA LYS A 386 5.77 25.74 -6.46
C LYS A 386 7.09 25.01 -6.44
N LYS A 387 8.17 25.79 -6.28
CA LYS A 387 9.49 25.26 -5.90
C LYS A 387 9.52 25.01 -4.40
N ILE A 388 9.81 23.77 -4.02
CA ILE A 388 9.81 23.29 -2.65
C ILE A 388 11.22 22.77 -2.35
N LYS A 389 11.80 23.27 -1.27
CA LYS A 389 13.10 22.82 -0.79
C LYS A 389 12.88 21.60 0.10
N PRO A 390 13.38 20.40 -0.26
CA PRO A 390 13.21 19.22 0.58
C PRO A 390 14.04 19.31 1.87
N ASP A 391 13.63 18.55 2.87
CA ASP A 391 14.47 18.23 4.02
C ASP A 391 15.38 17.09 3.64
N VAL A 392 16.65 17.13 4.07
CA VAL A 392 17.57 15.99 3.89
C VAL A 392 17.83 15.36 5.24
N LEU A 393 17.51 14.08 5.35
CA LEU A 393 17.77 13.29 6.54
C LEU A 393 18.86 12.26 6.30
N MET A 394 19.77 12.14 7.26
CA MET A 394 20.63 10.97 7.37
C MET A 394 19.76 9.80 7.84
N THR A 395 19.54 8.84 6.95
CA THR A 395 18.69 7.68 7.21
C THR A 395 19.57 6.45 7.37
N PRO A 396 19.45 5.71 8.48
CA PRO A 396 20.18 4.45 8.63
C PRO A 396 19.56 3.42 7.69
N PHE A 397 20.31 3.00 6.67
CA PHE A 397 19.93 1.84 5.90
C PHE A 397 20.51 0.60 6.57
N PRO A 398 19.67 -0.40 6.89
CA PRO A 398 20.21 -1.71 7.25
C PRO A 398 21.07 -2.14 6.06
N SER A 399 22.32 -2.50 6.30
CA SER A 399 23.08 -3.10 5.22
C SER A 399 22.38 -4.42 4.90
N THR A 400 21.67 -4.44 3.78
CA THR A 400 21.26 -5.65 3.07
C THR A 400 22.50 -6.45 2.67
N ILE A 401 23.69 -5.84 2.79
CA ILE A 401 24.96 -6.38 2.37
C ILE A 401 26.06 -6.36 3.43
N GLY A 402 26.17 -7.48 4.15
CA GLY A 402 27.42 -7.98 4.74
C GLY A 402 28.10 -7.14 5.83
N LYS A 403 27.56 -5.96 6.19
CA LYS A 403 28.15 -5.08 7.21
C LYS A 403 27.29 -5.04 8.47
N LYS A 404 27.92 -5.26 9.63
CA LYS A 404 27.29 -5.25 10.95
C LYS A 404 26.75 -3.87 11.39
N THR A 405 27.12 -2.79 10.70
CA THR A 405 26.74 -1.41 11.03
C THR A 405 25.94 -0.81 9.88
N ALA A 406 24.77 -0.25 10.20
CA ALA A 406 23.97 0.53 9.25
C ALA A 406 24.81 1.68 8.68
N LYS A 407 24.74 1.87 7.35
CA LYS A 407 25.33 3.04 6.70
C LYS A 407 24.26 4.13 6.67
N GLU A 408 24.59 5.32 7.15
CA GLU A 408 23.69 6.46 7.00
C GLU A 408 23.82 7.01 5.58
N VAL A 409 22.68 7.13 4.89
CA VAL A 409 22.61 7.73 3.57
C VAL A 409 21.70 8.95 3.64
N PRO A 410 22.10 10.08 3.06
CA PRO A 410 21.24 11.24 2.95
C PRO A 410 20.06 10.94 2.02
N ILE A 411 18.84 11.20 2.49
CA ILE A 411 17.62 11.10 1.71
C ILE A 411 16.88 12.43 1.78
N ALA A 412 16.60 13.01 0.62
CA ALA A 412 15.69 14.15 0.54
C ALA A 412 14.23 13.69 0.67
N ARG A 413 13.41 14.46 1.38
CA ARG A 413 11.98 14.19 1.60
C ARG A 413 11.17 15.48 1.68
N LEU A 414 9.89 15.37 1.34
CA LEU A 414 8.94 16.48 1.46
C LEU A 414 7.96 16.35 2.63
N GLY A 415 7.96 15.22 3.33
CA GLY A 415 7.00 14.98 4.42
C GLY A 415 5.59 14.62 3.94
N ILE A 416 5.49 14.01 2.75
CA ILE A 416 4.25 13.46 2.20
C ILE A 416 4.26 11.94 2.32
N THR A 417 3.10 11.39 2.65
CA THR A 417 2.80 9.98 2.41
C THR A 417 1.79 9.91 1.28
N PHE A 418 1.93 8.91 0.41
CA PHE A 418 0.94 8.65 -0.61
C PHE A 418 -0.11 7.69 -0.07
N LYS A 419 -1.32 7.81 -0.59
CA LYS A 419 -2.36 6.82 -0.41
C LYS A 419 -1.81 5.52 -0.98
N GLN A 420 -1.72 4.49 -0.14
CA GLN A 420 -1.52 3.16 -0.69
C GLN A 420 -2.77 2.80 -1.47
N PRO A 421 -2.67 2.15 -2.64
CA PRO A 421 -3.82 1.51 -3.25
C PRO A 421 -4.35 0.49 -2.22
N THR A 422 -5.45 0.85 -1.55
CA THR A 422 -6.09 0.01 -0.55
C THR A 422 -7.46 -0.42 -1.06
N ARG A 423 -7.75 -1.70 -0.84
CA ARG A 423 -8.90 -2.45 -1.36
C ARG A 423 -10.25 -1.95 -0.84
N SER A 424 -10.26 -0.99 0.09
CA SER A 424 -11.42 -0.56 0.87
C SER A 424 -12.05 0.76 0.41
N GLU A 425 -11.55 1.39 -0.65
CA GLU A 425 -12.01 2.73 -1.04
C GLU A 425 -13.36 2.77 -1.75
N GLY A 426 -13.78 1.66 -2.35
CA GLY A 426 -15.18 1.49 -2.77
C GLY A 426 -16.16 1.69 -1.60
N LEU A 427 -15.76 1.34 -0.38
CA LEU A 427 -16.58 1.52 0.82
C LEU A 427 -16.56 2.97 1.35
N ILE A 428 -15.39 3.61 1.40
CA ILE A 428 -15.28 4.99 1.94
C ILE A 428 -15.81 6.01 0.93
N GLY A 429 -15.62 5.78 -0.38
CA GLY A 429 -16.19 6.61 -1.45
C GLY A 429 -17.71 6.56 -1.45
N SER A 430 -18.30 5.36 -1.43
CA SER A 430 -19.77 5.20 -1.36
C SER A 430 -20.38 5.69 -0.05
N LEU A 431 -19.68 5.57 1.09
CA LEU A 431 -20.12 6.16 2.36
C LEU A 431 -20.03 7.70 2.36
N LYS A 432 -19.03 8.29 1.69
CA LYS A 432 -18.92 9.75 1.51
C LYS A 432 -19.94 10.30 0.52
N GLU A 433 -20.19 9.61 -0.59
CA GLU A 433 -21.25 9.96 -1.54
C GLU A 433 -22.64 9.78 -0.92
N GLY A 434 -22.84 8.74 -0.11
CA GLY A 434 -24.03 8.54 0.70
C GLY A 434 -24.21 9.65 1.75
N ALA A 435 -23.15 10.05 2.43
CA ALA A 435 -23.18 11.16 3.40
C ALA A 435 -23.39 12.53 2.73
N ALA A 436 -22.81 12.76 1.54
CA ALA A 436 -23.03 13.96 0.73
C ALA A 436 -24.45 14.02 0.18
N GLY A 437 -25.02 12.87 -0.23
CA GLY A 437 -26.42 12.76 -0.64
C GLY A 437 -27.40 13.03 0.51
N VAL A 438 -27.08 12.59 1.74
CA VAL A 438 -27.86 12.91 2.94
C VAL A 438 -27.73 14.38 3.34
N SER A 439 -26.54 14.98 3.20
CA SER A 439 -26.31 16.42 3.40
C SER A 439 -27.14 17.27 2.43
N HIS A 440 -27.14 16.91 1.14
CA HIS A 440 -27.89 17.62 0.10
C HIS A 440 -29.40 17.45 0.26
N ALA A 441 -29.87 16.27 0.66
CA ALA A 441 -31.28 16.02 0.98
C ALA A 441 -31.74 16.79 2.23
N LEU A 442 -30.87 16.96 3.23
CA LEU A 442 -31.16 17.77 4.42
C LEU A 442 -31.21 19.27 4.08
N ASP A 443 -30.33 19.78 3.21
CA ASP A 443 -30.37 21.17 2.74
C ASP A 443 -31.61 21.48 1.88
N GLU A 444 -32.04 20.55 1.02
CA GLU A 444 -33.31 20.70 0.28
C GLU A 444 -34.53 20.65 1.23
N THR A 445 -34.51 19.76 2.22
CA THR A 445 -35.62 19.62 3.19
C THR A 445 -35.72 20.85 4.11
N VAL A 446 -34.58 21.42 4.53
CA VAL A 446 -34.53 22.66 5.32
C VAL A 446 -34.97 23.87 4.50
N ASN A 447 -34.59 23.96 3.22
CA ASN A 447 -35.06 25.04 2.34
C ASN A 447 -36.57 24.96 2.04
N ILE A 448 -37.16 23.76 1.98
CA ILE A 448 -38.60 23.56 1.85
C ILE A 448 -39.36 23.91 3.14
N LEU A 449 -38.76 23.70 4.32
CA LEU A 449 -39.33 24.03 5.63
C LEU A 449 -39.19 25.50 6.04
N VAL A 450 -38.24 26.24 5.46
CA VAL A 450 -38.04 27.69 5.69
C VAL A 450 -38.76 28.54 4.63
N GLY A 451 -39.20 27.92 3.53
CA GLY A 451 -39.99 28.55 2.45
C GLY A 451 -41.52 28.42 2.55
N LEU A 452 -42.04 27.87 3.66
CA LEU A 452 -43.44 27.85 4.06
C LEU A 452 -43.60 28.60 5.39
#